data_AF-A0A7J6Q553-F1
#
_entry.id   AF-A0A7J6Q553-F1
#
_cell.length_a   1.000
_cell.length_b   1.000
_cell.length_c   1.000
_cell.angle_alpha   90.00
_cell.angle_beta   90.00
_cell.angle_gamma   90.00
#
_symmetry.space_group_name_H-M   'P 1'
#
loop_
_entity.id
_entity.type
_entity.pdbx_description
1 polymer ?
#
loop_
_entity_poly.entity_id
_entity_poly.type
_entity_poly.pdbx_seq_one_letter_code
_entity_poly.pdbx_strand_id
1 'polypeptide(L)'
;DPMIIFKERIHLDNDHSIEHFEGMHSTHWTIVRIKPPPAMQDDIQWRVELRTPDVQMTDYENAAIVTVATLLARAIVRRAEGPDGSAGGQVSGLIPISKLRENMLRSQQRDALRRGKFWWNHEGSIIETSMVDIWCSPGGLLDVCRSELQKGMGDAAETSLD
;
A
#
# COMPACT_ATOMS: atom_id res chain seq x y z
N ASP A 1 -22.10 0.48 -13.36
CA ASP A 1 -22.29 0.04 -14.75
C ASP A 1 -20.96 -0.04 -15.47
N PRO A 2 -20.78 -1.01 -16.38
CA PRO A 2 -19.57 -1.11 -17.20
C PRO A 2 -19.49 0.09 -18.16
N MET A 3 -18.33 0.75 -18.24
CA MET A 3 -18.17 1.92 -19.10
C MET A 3 -17.99 1.55 -20.58
N ILE A 4 -17.38 0.40 -20.86
CA ILE A 4 -17.07 -0.09 -22.21
C ILE A 4 -17.29 -1.60 -22.24
N ILE A 5 -18.08 -2.08 -23.19
CA ILE A 5 -18.21 -3.50 -23.54
C ILE A 5 -18.16 -3.61 -25.06
N PHE A 6 -17.27 -4.46 -25.58
CA PHE A 6 -17.23 -4.78 -27.00
C PHE A 6 -18.32 -5.80 -27.35
N LYS A 7 -18.92 -5.68 -28.54
CA LYS A 7 -20.04 -6.53 -28.97
C LYS A 7 -19.64 -8.02 -28.99
N GLU A 8 -18.40 -8.30 -29.37
CA GLU A 8 -17.83 -9.65 -29.46
C GLU A 8 -17.60 -10.27 -28.07
N ARG A 9 -17.61 -9.45 -27.02
CA ARG A 9 -17.30 -9.83 -25.63
C ARG A 9 -18.52 -9.86 -24.73
N ILE A 10 -19.74 -9.76 -25.30
CA ILE A 10 -20.99 -9.82 -24.52
C ILE A 10 -21.19 -11.22 -23.92
N HIS A 11 -20.92 -12.26 -24.70
CA HIS A 11 -21.07 -13.65 -24.26
C HIS A 11 -19.69 -14.28 -24.14
N LEU A 12 -19.26 -14.52 -22.91
CA LEU A 12 -17.98 -15.16 -22.58
C LEU A 12 -18.24 -16.39 -21.71
N ASP A 13 -17.28 -17.31 -21.74
CA ASP A 13 -17.25 -18.44 -20.82
C ASP A 13 -16.63 -17.99 -19.49
N ASN A 14 -17.43 -17.98 -18.42
CA ASN A 14 -17.02 -17.50 -17.11
C ASN A 14 -16.06 -18.45 -16.38
N ASP A 15 -15.96 -19.71 -16.80
CA ASP A 15 -15.00 -20.66 -16.23
C ASP A 15 -13.58 -20.40 -16.74
N HIS A 16 -13.45 -19.67 -17.85
CA HIS A 16 -12.17 -19.39 -18.52
C HIS A 16 -11.88 -17.90 -18.75
N SER A 17 -12.84 -17.00 -18.45
CA SER A 17 -12.68 -15.55 -18.65
C SER A 17 -13.13 -14.75 -17.44
N ILE A 18 -12.31 -13.76 -17.08
CA ILE A 18 -12.59 -12.77 -16.03
C ILE A 18 -12.91 -11.38 -16.62
N GLU A 19 -13.08 -11.27 -17.93
CA GLU A 19 -13.16 -9.97 -18.61
C GLU A 19 -14.38 -9.14 -18.17
N HIS A 20 -15.52 -9.77 -17.88
CA HIS A 20 -16.68 -9.05 -17.33
C HIS A 20 -16.39 -8.47 -15.94
N PHE A 21 -15.65 -9.20 -15.11
CA PHE A 21 -15.19 -8.70 -13.81
C PHE A 21 -14.20 -7.55 -13.99
N GLU A 22 -13.19 -7.72 -14.86
CA GLU A 22 -12.19 -6.68 -15.15
C GLU A 22 -12.83 -5.43 -15.76
N GLY A 23 -13.86 -5.57 -16.59
CA GLY A 23 -14.61 -4.45 -17.15
C GLY A 23 -15.20 -3.52 -16.08
N MET A 24 -15.55 -4.07 -14.90
CA MET A 24 -15.97 -3.26 -13.75
C MET A 24 -14.77 -2.87 -12.87
N HIS A 25 -13.96 -3.83 -12.46
CA HIS A 25 -12.89 -3.64 -11.49
C HIS A 25 -11.80 -2.67 -11.97
N SER A 26 -11.37 -2.80 -13.23
CA SER A 26 -10.32 -1.97 -13.80
C SER A 26 -10.73 -0.50 -13.92
N THR A 27 -12.03 -0.23 -14.05
CA THR A 27 -12.62 1.12 -14.10
C THR A 27 -13.00 1.67 -12.73
N HIS A 28 -12.79 0.90 -11.65
CA HIS A 28 -12.88 1.41 -10.29
C HIS A 28 -11.49 1.88 -9.83
N TRP A 29 -11.28 3.20 -9.87
CA TRP A 29 -9.99 3.83 -9.52
C TRP A 29 -9.95 4.30 -8.08
N THR A 30 -9.54 3.41 -7.19
CA THR A 30 -9.30 3.69 -5.77
C THR A 30 -7.84 4.05 -5.49
N ILE A 31 -7.59 4.58 -4.28
CA ILE A 31 -6.24 4.90 -3.79
C ILE A 31 -5.35 3.66 -3.56
N VAL A 32 -5.97 2.52 -3.29
CA VAL A 32 -5.35 1.20 -3.20
C VAL A 32 -6.27 0.21 -3.90
N ARG A 33 -5.73 -0.67 -4.73
CA ARG A 33 -6.48 -1.67 -5.48
C ARG A 33 -6.00 -3.07 -5.10
N ILE A 34 -6.96 -3.94 -4.77
CA ILE A 34 -6.71 -5.38 -4.59
C ILE A 34 -6.89 -6.04 -5.95
N LYS A 35 -5.87 -6.76 -6.43
CA LYS A 35 -5.90 -7.46 -7.70
C LYS A 35 -5.95 -8.97 -7.44
N PRO A 36 -7.02 -9.67 -7.88
CA PRO A 36 -7.06 -11.12 -7.76
C PRO A 36 -5.97 -11.78 -8.62
N PRO A 37 -5.66 -13.05 -8.33
CA PRO A 37 -4.93 -13.91 -9.25
C PRO A 37 -5.61 -13.92 -10.64
N PRO A 38 -4.83 -13.84 -11.73
CA PRO A 38 -5.37 -14.03 -13.07
C PRO A 38 -5.77 -15.51 -13.27
N ALA A 39 -6.85 -15.76 -14.00
CA ALA A 39 -7.37 -17.12 -14.21
C ALA A 39 -6.43 -18.05 -15.02
N MET A 40 -5.45 -17.48 -15.73
CA MET A 40 -4.59 -18.21 -16.68
C MET A 40 -3.10 -18.19 -16.30
N GLN A 41 -2.74 -17.70 -15.11
CA GLN A 41 -1.34 -17.65 -14.65
C GLN A 41 -1.27 -18.05 -13.16
N ASP A 42 -1.04 -19.36 -12.93
CA ASP A 42 -1.07 -19.98 -11.59
C ASP A 42 0.06 -19.49 -10.67
N ASP A 43 1.13 -18.93 -11.24
CA ASP A 43 2.27 -18.36 -10.51
C ASP A 43 1.99 -16.98 -9.90
N ILE A 44 0.93 -16.30 -10.34
CA ILE A 44 0.58 -14.96 -9.87
C ILE A 44 -0.46 -15.02 -8.75
N GLN A 45 -0.03 -14.64 -7.55
CA GLN A 45 -0.88 -14.58 -6.35
C GLN A 45 -1.68 -13.26 -6.25
N TRP A 46 -2.46 -13.13 -5.16
CA TRP A 46 -3.12 -11.88 -4.78
C TRP A 46 -2.12 -10.73 -4.66
N ARG A 47 -2.48 -9.57 -5.22
CA ARG A 47 -1.62 -8.39 -5.23
C ARG A 47 -2.35 -7.18 -4.70
N VAL A 48 -1.58 -6.24 -4.17
CA VAL A 48 -2.05 -4.92 -3.77
C VAL A 48 -1.30 -3.88 -4.60
N GLU A 49 -2.05 -2.94 -5.17
CA GLU A 49 -1.52 -1.85 -5.98
C GLU A 49 -1.74 -0.52 -5.24
N LEU A 50 -0.65 0.16 -4.89
CA LEU A 50 -0.66 1.50 -4.31
C LEU A 50 -0.70 2.55 -5.42
N ARG A 51 -1.66 3.48 -5.37
CA ARG A 51 -1.97 4.40 -6.49
C ARG A 51 -1.90 5.88 -6.14
N THR A 52 -1.43 6.22 -4.95
CA THR A 52 -1.40 7.59 -4.43
C THR A 52 -0.14 8.40 -4.70
N PRO A 53 1.07 7.83 -4.92
CA PRO A 53 2.24 8.65 -5.18
C PRO A 53 2.16 9.34 -6.55
N ASP A 54 2.46 10.64 -6.57
CA ASP A 54 2.67 11.38 -7.80
C ASP A 54 4.01 11.01 -8.45
N VAL A 55 4.10 11.09 -9.77
CA VAL A 55 5.36 10.93 -10.50
C VAL A 55 6.30 12.10 -10.21
N GLN A 56 7.58 11.81 -9.97
CA GLN A 56 8.61 12.79 -9.69
C GLN A 56 9.47 13.07 -10.94
N MET A 57 10.22 14.18 -10.92
CA MET A 57 10.97 14.66 -12.07
C MET A 57 12.15 13.75 -12.44
N THR A 58 12.71 13.04 -11.46
CA THR A 58 13.90 12.20 -11.66
C THR A 58 13.63 10.73 -11.37
N ASP A 59 14.35 9.86 -12.07
CA ASP A 59 14.31 8.41 -11.81
C ASP A 59 14.73 8.08 -10.38
N TYR A 60 15.68 8.84 -9.83
CA TYR A 60 16.12 8.66 -8.45
C TYR A 60 14.99 8.91 -7.44
N GLU A 61 14.24 10.01 -7.59
CA GLU A 61 13.11 10.32 -6.71
C GLU A 61 11.98 9.28 -6.84
N ASN A 62 11.68 8.85 -8.07
CA ASN A 62 10.70 7.79 -8.32
C ASN A 62 11.16 6.45 -7.69
N ALA A 63 12.43 6.08 -7.86
CA ALA A 63 13.00 4.88 -7.25
C ALA A 63 12.98 4.95 -5.72
N ALA A 64 13.22 6.12 -5.13
CA ALA A 64 13.14 6.33 -3.68
C ALA A 64 11.72 6.10 -3.15
N ILE A 65 10.69 6.65 -3.81
CA ILE A 65 9.28 6.45 -3.44
C ILE A 65 8.90 4.97 -3.53
N VAL A 66 9.27 4.29 -4.63
CA VAL A 66 8.99 2.85 -4.81
C VAL A 66 9.68 2.03 -3.72
N THR A 67 10.94 2.32 -3.42
CA THR A 67 11.71 1.63 -2.37
C THR A 67 11.05 1.78 -1.02
N VAL A 68 10.65 3.00 -0.65
CA VAL A 68 9.94 3.27 0.61
C VAL A 68 8.61 2.51 0.67
N ALA A 69 7.81 2.53 -0.41
CA ALA A 69 6.56 1.78 -0.46
C ALA A 69 6.78 0.26 -0.29
N THR A 70 7.82 -0.30 -0.92
CA THR A 70 8.20 -1.71 -0.77
C THR A 70 8.63 -2.05 0.65
N LEU A 71 9.44 -1.21 1.30
CA LEU A 71 9.88 -1.43 2.69
C LEU A 71 8.69 -1.38 3.66
N LEU A 72 7.77 -0.43 3.49
CA LEU A 72 6.55 -0.35 4.30
C LEU A 72 5.64 -1.56 4.09
N ALA A 73 5.47 -2.03 2.85
CA ALA A 73 4.70 -3.23 2.56
C ALA A 73 5.31 -4.47 3.25
N ARG A 74 6.64 -4.63 3.20
CA ARG A 74 7.36 -5.69 3.92
C ARG A 74 7.15 -5.61 5.43
N ALA A 75 7.25 -4.41 6.01
CA ALA A 75 7.00 -4.21 7.44
C ALA A 75 5.58 -4.65 7.84
N ILE A 76 4.57 -4.31 7.03
CA ILE A 76 3.18 -4.70 7.26
C ILE A 76 3.02 -6.22 7.23
N VAL A 77 3.58 -6.89 6.21
CA VAL A 77 3.50 -8.35 6.06
C VAL A 77 4.22 -9.07 7.19
N ARG A 78 5.49 -8.71 7.49
CA ARG A 78 6.25 -9.34 8.58
C ARG A 78 5.57 -9.19 9.94
N ARG A 79 4.93 -8.05 10.19
CA ARG A 79 4.16 -7.84 11.43
C ARG A 79 2.92 -8.74 11.49
N ALA A 80 2.31 -9.06 10.36
CA ALA A 80 1.15 -9.95 10.29
C ALA A 80 1.52 -11.44 10.45
N GLU A 81 2.78 -11.82 10.23
CA GLU A 81 3.26 -13.22 10.23
C GLU A 81 4.00 -13.65 11.52
N GLY A 82 4.07 -12.80 12.55
CA GLY A 82 4.84 -13.05 13.77
C GLY A 82 4.38 -14.23 14.67
N PRO A 83 5.27 -14.78 15.54
CA PRO A 83 5.13 -16.11 16.17
C PRO A 83 4.09 -16.26 17.29
N ASP A 84 3.49 -15.16 17.74
CA ASP A 84 2.65 -15.12 18.95
C ASP A 84 1.15 -15.24 18.66
N GLY A 85 0.72 -15.27 17.40
CA GLY A 85 -0.72 -15.21 17.05
C GLY A 85 -1.39 -13.88 17.46
N SER A 86 -0.76 -13.09 18.33
CA SER A 86 -0.82 -11.64 18.42
C SER A 86 -0.04 -10.92 17.31
N ALA A 87 0.30 -11.63 16.24
CA ALA A 87 0.43 -11.10 14.88
C ALA A 87 -0.94 -10.86 14.21
N GLY A 88 -2.04 -11.25 14.88
CA GLY A 88 -3.35 -10.58 14.83
C GLY A 88 -3.53 -9.53 15.96
N GLY A 89 -2.45 -9.17 16.64
CA GLY A 89 -2.41 -8.03 17.56
C GLY A 89 -2.74 -6.85 16.70
N GLN A 90 -3.92 -6.27 16.98
CA GLN A 90 -4.59 -5.21 16.24
C GLN A 90 -3.61 -4.56 15.28
N VAL A 91 -3.92 -4.52 13.98
CA VAL A 91 -3.30 -3.55 13.07
C VAL A 91 -3.40 -2.20 13.79
N SER A 92 -2.38 -1.82 14.58
CA SER A 92 -2.49 -0.73 15.56
C SER A 92 -2.30 0.60 14.85
N GLY A 93 -2.50 0.57 13.53
CA GLY A 93 -2.45 1.65 12.56
C GLY A 93 -3.80 1.88 11.88
N LEU A 94 -4.86 1.11 12.20
CA LEU A 94 -6.16 1.35 11.59
C LEU A 94 -6.71 2.70 12.06
N ILE A 95 -7.13 3.51 11.11
CA ILE A 95 -7.95 4.68 11.34
C ILE A 95 -9.33 4.45 10.69
N PRO A 96 -10.41 5.02 11.23
CA PRO A 96 -11.71 5.03 10.56
C PRO A 96 -11.60 5.58 9.14
N ILE A 97 -12.31 4.96 8.19
CA ILE A 97 -12.32 5.41 6.78
C ILE A 97 -12.76 6.87 6.63
N SER A 98 -13.61 7.38 7.52
CA SER A 98 -13.97 8.81 7.56
C SER A 98 -12.76 9.72 7.77
N LYS A 99 -11.84 9.35 8.67
CA LYS A 99 -10.60 10.09 8.94
C LYS A 99 -9.59 9.94 7.80
N LEU A 100 -9.52 8.76 7.18
CA LEU A 100 -8.72 8.56 5.96
C LEU A 100 -9.20 9.48 4.82
N ARG A 101 -10.52 9.57 4.60
CA ARG A 101 -11.10 10.49 3.61
C ARG A 101 -10.76 11.94 3.92
N GLU A 102 -10.81 12.33 5.19
CA GLU A 102 -10.40 13.68 5.59
C GLU A 102 -8.91 13.93 5.32
N ASN A 103 -8.03 12.96 5.61
CA ASN A 103 -6.61 13.05 5.26
C ASN A 103 -6.40 13.24 3.76
N MET A 104 -7.16 12.54 2.91
CA MET A 104 -7.10 12.71 1.45
C MET A 104 -7.51 14.11 1.00
N LEU A 105 -8.50 14.74 1.67
CA LEU A 105 -8.88 16.12 1.37
C LEU A 105 -7.83 17.11 1.85
N ARG A 106 -7.23 16.87 3.02
CA ARG A 106 -6.18 17.72 3.58
C ARG A 106 -4.88 17.66 2.77
N SER A 107 -4.53 16.49 2.22
CA SER A 107 -3.29 16.31 1.44
C SER A 107 -3.27 17.11 0.13
N GLN A 108 -4.44 17.43 -0.42
CA GLN A 108 -4.59 18.21 -1.65
C GLN A 108 -4.41 19.72 -1.42
N GLN A 109 -4.33 20.19 -0.17
CA GLN A 109 -4.15 21.60 0.13
C GLN A 109 -2.72 22.06 -0.17
N ARG A 110 -2.58 23.31 -0.63
CA ARG A 110 -1.26 23.92 -0.87
C ARG A 110 -0.44 23.92 0.42
N ASP A 111 0.80 23.44 0.32
CA ASP A 111 1.76 23.35 1.43
C ASP A 111 1.29 22.39 2.57
N ALA A 112 0.42 21.42 2.25
CA ALA A 112 -0.09 20.43 3.21
C ALA A 112 1.03 19.61 3.89
N LEU A 113 2.13 19.35 3.19
CA LEU A 113 3.29 18.66 3.76
C LEU A 113 3.88 19.40 4.97
N ARG A 114 3.96 20.73 4.92
CA ARG A 114 4.61 21.56 5.94
C ARG A 114 3.64 22.06 7.01
N ARG A 115 2.40 22.37 6.61
CA ARG A 115 1.41 23.03 7.48
C ARG A 115 0.23 22.13 7.85
N GLY A 116 -0.01 21.08 7.09
CA GLY A 116 -1.13 20.18 7.29
C GLY A 116 -0.93 19.30 8.52
N LYS A 117 -2.05 18.93 9.14
CA LYS A 117 -2.11 17.87 10.15
C LYS A 117 -2.95 16.73 9.61
N PHE A 118 -2.58 15.51 9.95
CA PHE A 118 -3.23 14.31 9.47
C PHE A 118 -3.62 13.42 10.65
N TRP A 119 -4.76 12.75 10.51
CA TRP A 119 -5.18 11.71 11.43
C TRP A 119 -4.23 10.53 11.32
N TRP A 120 -3.66 10.16 12.45
CA TRP A 120 -2.72 9.06 12.58
C TRP A 120 -3.10 8.20 13.77
N ASN A 121 -2.88 6.89 13.67
CA ASN A 121 -3.02 6.01 14.81
C ASN A 121 -1.64 5.80 15.43
N HIS A 122 -1.48 6.33 16.63
CA HIS A 122 -0.30 6.16 17.46
C HIS A 122 -0.64 5.23 18.61
N GLU A 123 -0.17 3.98 18.53
CA GLU A 123 -0.32 2.97 19.58
C GLU A 123 -1.77 2.74 20.04
N GLY A 124 -2.72 2.74 19.09
CA GLY A 124 -4.14 2.56 19.36
C GLY A 124 -4.91 3.87 19.58
N SER A 125 -4.21 5.00 19.73
CA SER A 125 -4.81 6.32 19.91
C SER A 125 -4.82 7.09 18.59
N ILE A 126 -6.01 7.53 18.16
CA ILE A 126 -6.14 8.32 16.94
C ILE A 126 -5.94 9.80 17.26
N ILE A 127 -4.86 10.38 16.74
CA ILE A 127 -4.43 11.76 16.99
C ILE A 127 -4.28 12.54 15.68
N GLU A 128 -4.33 13.87 15.75
CA GLU A 128 -3.87 14.73 14.66
C GLU A 128 -2.40 15.08 14.87
N THR A 129 -1.58 14.86 13.85
CA THR A 129 -0.14 15.13 13.93
C THR A 129 0.42 15.61 12.59
N SER A 130 1.63 16.16 12.60
CA SER A 130 2.28 16.64 11.37
C SER A 130 2.86 15.50 10.55
N MET A 131 3.06 15.72 9.24
CA MET A 131 3.74 14.72 8.40
C MET A 131 5.17 14.47 8.87
N VAL A 132 5.86 15.50 9.36
CA VAL A 132 7.22 15.36 9.91
C VAL A 132 7.21 14.42 11.11
N ASP A 133 6.24 14.54 12.01
CA ASP A 133 6.16 13.68 13.19
C ASP A 133 5.83 12.23 12.81
N ILE A 134 4.95 12.00 11.83
CA ILE A 134 4.61 10.66 11.33
C ILE A 134 5.86 9.93 10.79
N TRP A 135 6.71 10.66 10.06
CA TRP A 135 7.87 10.07 9.40
C TRP A 135 9.12 10.03 10.26
N CYS A 136 9.41 11.11 10.98
CA CYS A 136 10.73 11.39 11.55
C CYS A 136 10.80 11.30 13.07
N SER A 137 9.67 11.16 13.79
CA SER A 137 9.72 10.93 15.24
C SER A 137 10.42 9.59 15.54
N PRO A 138 10.98 9.41 16.75
CA PRO A 138 11.49 8.11 17.17
C PRO A 138 10.44 7.01 16.99
N GLY A 139 10.75 5.97 16.23
CA GLY A 139 9.80 4.90 15.89
C GLY A 139 8.82 5.23 14.76
N GLY A 140 9.00 6.36 14.08
CA GLY A 140 8.23 6.78 12.91
C GLY A 140 8.54 5.97 11.65
N LEU A 141 7.89 6.31 10.54
CA LEU A 141 7.97 5.53 9.30
C LEU A 141 9.39 5.42 8.72
N LEU A 142 10.26 6.41 8.92
CA LEU A 142 11.67 6.32 8.48
C LEU A 142 12.45 5.27 9.28
N ASP A 143 12.21 5.17 10.58
CA ASP A 143 12.86 4.17 11.42
C ASP A 143 12.36 2.76 11.07
N VAL A 144 11.07 2.62 10.75
CA VAL A 144 10.50 1.37 10.21
C VAL A 144 11.19 0.97 8.92
N CYS A 145 11.34 1.90 7.96
CA CYS A 145 12.03 1.63 6.69
C CYS A 145 13.49 1.23 6.92
N ARG A 146 14.20 1.93 7.81
CA ARG A 146 15.60 1.63 8.15
C ARG A 146 15.74 0.23 8.77
N SER A 147 14.82 -0.14 9.66
CA SER A 147 14.79 -1.47 10.27
C SER A 147 14.59 -2.57 9.22
N GLU A 148 13.63 -2.39 8.29
CA GLU A 148 13.39 -3.37 7.23
C GLU A 148 14.55 -3.48 6.24
N LEU A 149 15.23 -2.37 5.95
CA LEU A 149 16.41 -2.37 5.10
C LEU A 149 17.55 -3.18 5.74
N GLN A 150 17.80 -3.00 7.04
CA GLN A 150 18.83 -3.74 7.77
C GLN A 150 18.55 -5.25 7.80
N LYS A 151 17.29 -5.66 8.01
CA LYS A 151 16.89 -7.08 7.96
C LYS A 151 17.15 -7.68 6.58
N GLY A 152 16.77 -6.98 5.52
CA GLY A 152 17.00 -7.44 4.15
C GLY A 152 18.48 -7.60 3.78
N MET A 153 19.37 -6.77 4.36
CA MET A 153 20.81 -6.93 4.17
C MET A 153 21.38 -8.13 4.95
N GLY A 154 20.83 -8.44 6.13
CA GLY A 154 21.17 -9.65 6.88
C GLY A 154 20.76 -10.92 6.12
N ASP A 155 19.51 -10.97 5.64
CA ASP A 155 18.97 -12.08 4.84
C ASP A 155 19.83 -12.35 3.58
N ALA A 156 20.31 -11.27 2.91
CA ALA A 156 21.16 -11.34 1.72
C ALA A 156 22.61 -11.79 2.01
N ALA A 157 23.13 -11.49 3.20
CA ALA A 157 24.45 -11.95 3.62
C ALA A 157 24.45 -13.46 3.91
N GLU A 158 23.37 -13.97 4.53
CA GLU A 158 23.18 -15.40 4.80
C GLU A 158 22.99 -16.21 3.51
N THR A 159 22.25 -15.71 2.52
CA THR A 159 22.06 -16.38 1.22
C THR A 159 23.29 -16.35 0.31
N SER A 160 24.32 -15.55 0.63
CA SER A 160 25.58 -15.49 -0.13
C SER A 160 26.66 -16.47 0.37
N LEU A 161 26.37 -17.20 1.45
CA LEU A 161 27.25 -18.17 2.08
C LEU A 161 26.90 -19.64 1.74
N ASP A 162 25.86 -19.85 0.93
CA ASP A 162 25.48 -21.14 0.31
C ASP A 162 25.78 -21.13 -1.19
#